data_AF-A0A4Q3CZX1-F1
#
_entry.id   AF-A0A4Q3CZX1-F1
#
_cell.length_a   1.000
_cell.length_b   1.000
_cell.length_c   1.000
_cell.angle_alpha   90.00
_cell.angle_beta   90.00
_cell.angle_gamma   90.00
#
_symmetry.space_group_name_H-M   'P 1'
#
loop_
_entity.id
_entity.type
_entity.pdbx_description
1 polymer ?
#
loop_
_entity_poly.entity_id
_entity_poly.type
_entity_poly.pdbx_seq_one_letter_code
_entity_poly.pdbx_strand_id
1 'polypeptide(L)'
;MEVNGKNITGIIKYLYEKRLNQAASEEVLQSWSNLTDPEARMHLNQLFQTWGYTQEQIDAELNQYFSDTNVPDPYNAAATPTGNIPPLQQQPAAHTSGQEAPPRQPLQQKKARSSAWVWILLLPLLAAGGYVVYKFQQFKSLHYLYVTTDNVSIRDHEGNNIGRMDIFASGNSVSFLRTTDINTYPVKVGDNIYQCRRVIFDSTAFTDYLFNKPGAFGYVNENYVIDDKDNFIVYRNVFQVINGVKNENASLTSPFRKTIVGSIRQNPAMKDLYIMNACNNGDKSYSALITIKNKEEVHQVVALLSDGKYYIFSGNPAKQEYEAPKPFQYKVPGVEQLSPYQNDNLLFRYVNKTYFIFECNGTPKDYYTVMNNKGLIDYAKYSFEP
;
A
#
# COMPACT_ATOMS: atom_id res chain seq x y z
N MET A 1 -3.88 9.36 46.85
CA MET A 1 -3.81 8.23 45.89
C MET A 1 -3.62 8.83 44.52
N GLU A 2 -2.84 8.20 43.62
CA GLU A 2 -2.52 8.79 42.32
C GLU A 2 -3.35 8.17 41.18
N VAL A 3 -3.69 9.00 40.20
CA VAL A 3 -4.31 8.58 38.93
C VAL A 3 -3.30 7.76 38.12
N ASN A 4 -3.72 6.57 37.67
CA ASN A 4 -2.94 5.64 36.86
C ASN A 4 -3.85 4.86 35.89
N GLY A 5 -3.27 4.15 34.93
CA GLY A 5 -4.00 3.40 33.90
C GLY A 5 -4.93 2.30 34.46
N LYS A 6 -4.72 1.85 35.70
CA LYS A 6 -5.57 0.84 36.35
C LYS A 6 -6.87 1.42 36.93
N ASN A 7 -6.85 2.68 37.37
CA ASN A 7 -8.01 3.34 38.00
C ASN A 7 -8.74 4.35 37.10
N ILE A 8 -8.13 4.74 35.97
CA ILE A 8 -8.66 5.78 35.09
C ILE A 8 -10.05 5.46 34.54
N THR A 9 -10.33 4.20 34.18
CA THR A 9 -11.64 3.80 33.66
C THR A 9 -12.74 3.94 34.72
N GLY A 10 -12.42 3.67 35.98
CA GLY A 10 -13.35 3.87 37.10
C GLY A 10 -13.60 5.35 37.38
N ILE A 11 -12.57 6.19 37.31
CA ILE A 11 -12.69 7.65 37.45
C ILE A 11 -13.61 8.21 36.36
N ILE A 12 -13.44 7.77 35.11
CA ILE A 12 -14.27 8.26 33.99
C ILE A 12 -15.73 7.82 34.11
N LYS A 13 -16.00 6.59 34.56
CA LYS A 13 -17.38 6.16 34.87
C LYS A 13 -18.03 7.08 35.90
N TYR A 14 -17.35 7.31 37.01
CA TYR A 14 -17.80 8.17 38.10
C TYR A 14 -18.11 9.59 37.62
N LEU A 15 -17.19 10.19 36.87
CA LEU A 15 -17.32 11.56 36.36
C LEU A 15 -18.49 11.73 35.40
N TYR A 16 -18.70 10.77 34.49
CA TYR A 16 -19.83 10.81 33.54
C TYR A 16 -21.17 10.64 34.25
N GLU A 17 -21.24 9.68 35.17
CA GLU A 17 -22.46 9.43 35.95
C GLU A 17 -22.84 10.65 36.78
N LYS A 18 -21.87 11.26 37.49
CA LYS A 18 -22.13 12.42 38.34
C LYS A 18 -22.47 13.69 37.55
N ARG A 19 -21.78 13.94 36.43
CA ARG A 19 -21.90 15.21 35.70
C ARG A 19 -23.03 15.21 34.67
N LEU A 20 -23.18 14.11 33.94
CA LEU A 20 -24.11 14.00 32.81
C LEU A 20 -25.33 13.14 33.14
N ASN A 21 -25.37 12.51 34.33
CA ASN A 21 -26.41 11.56 34.73
C ASN A 21 -26.59 10.43 33.70
N GLN A 22 -25.47 10.02 33.08
CA GLN A 22 -25.41 9.01 32.03
C GLN A 22 -24.18 8.13 32.25
N ALA A 23 -24.30 6.84 31.91
CA ALA A 23 -23.16 5.94 31.91
C ALA A 23 -22.20 6.32 30.77
N ALA A 24 -20.90 6.33 31.05
CA ALA A 24 -19.88 6.47 30.00
C ALA A 24 -20.04 5.33 28.97
N SER A 25 -19.99 5.67 27.68
CA SER A 25 -20.09 4.66 26.63
C SER A 25 -18.89 3.70 26.70
N GLU A 26 -19.11 2.46 26.25
CA GLU A 26 -18.04 1.45 26.23
C GLU A 26 -16.84 1.89 25.38
N GLU A 27 -17.09 2.67 24.32
CA GLU A 27 -16.07 3.27 23.45
C GLU A 27 -15.20 4.27 24.20
N VAL A 28 -15.81 5.12 25.04
CA VAL A 28 -15.07 6.05 25.91
C VAL A 28 -14.26 5.25 26.91
N LEU A 29 -14.84 4.28 27.61
CA LEU A 29 -14.12 3.51 28.63
C LEU A 29 -12.90 2.76 28.09
N GLN A 30 -12.99 2.24 26.87
CA GLN A 30 -11.88 1.60 26.19
C GLN A 30 -10.81 2.58 25.68
N SER A 31 -11.16 3.84 25.39
CA SER A 31 -10.16 4.85 25.00
C SER A 31 -9.25 5.19 26.18
N TRP A 32 -9.79 5.22 27.39
CA TRP A 32 -9.04 5.48 28.61
C TRP A 32 -8.26 4.27 29.13
N SER A 33 -8.68 3.03 28.86
CA SER A 33 -8.01 1.82 29.37
C SER A 33 -6.62 1.55 28.77
N ASN A 34 -6.34 2.12 27.60
CA ASN A 34 -5.10 1.87 26.84
C ASN A 34 -4.06 3.00 26.98
N LEU A 35 -4.36 4.03 27.78
CA LEU A 35 -3.45 5.16 28.01
C LEU A 35 -2.35 4.78 28.99
N THR A 36 -1.13 5.27 28.74
CA THR A 36 -0.06 5.23 29.75
C THR A 36 -0.37 6.17 30.91
N ASP A 37 0.23 5.97 32.08
CA ASP A 37 -0.03 6.81 33.27
C ASP A 37 0.15 8.32 33.01
N PRO A 38 1.18 8.79 32.28
CA PRO A 38 1.31 10.21 31.94
C PRO A 38 0.21 10.70 30.99
N GLU A 39 -0.16 9.89 29.98
CA GLU A 39 -1.24 10.21 29.04
C GLU A 39 -2.58 10.31 29.78
N ALA A 40 -2.89 9.35 30.66
CA ALA A 40 -4.11 9.34 31.46
C ALA A 40 -4.27 10.61 32.31
N ARG A 41 -3.20 11.08 32.96
CA ARG A 41 -3.21 12.33 33.74
C ARG A 41 -3.41 13.56 32.86
N MET A 42 -2.74 13.61 31.72
CA MET A 42 -2.87 14.71 30.77
C MET A 42 -4.31 14.82 30.25
N HIS A 43 -4.88 13.70 29.78
CA HIS A 43 -6.25 13.66 29.27
C HIS A 43 -7.28 13.99 30.36
N LEU A 44 -7.07 13.51 31.58
CA LEU A 44 -7.97 13.80 32.70
C LEU A 44 -7.97 15.28 33.08
N ASN A 45 -6.80 15.93 33.08
CA ASN A 45 -6.71 17.37 33.31
C ASN A 45 -7.39 18.18 32.20
N GLN A 46 -7.27 17.76 30.94
CA GLN A 46 -7.98 18.39 29.82
C GLN A 46 -9.50 18.23 29.95
N LEU A 47 -9.97 17.07 30.39
CA LEU A 47 -11.40 16.83 30.67
C LEU A 47 -11.92 17.82 31.72
N PHE A 48 -11.19 17.99 32.82
CA PHE A 48 -11.58 18.95 33.85
C PHE A 48 -11.57 20.41 33.36
N GLN A 49 -10.58 20.79 32.54
CA GLN A 49 -10.51 22.13 31.95
C GLN A 49 -11.68 22.40 31.00
N THR A 50 -12.03 21.45 30.13
CA THR A 50 -13.18 21.58 29.22
C THR A 50 -14.50 21.68 29.96
N TRP A 51 -14.61 21.05 31.14
CA TRP A 51 -15.78 21.16 32.00
C TRP A 51 -15.77 22.38 32.94
N GLY A 52 -14.72 23.20 32.89
CA GLY A 52 -14.58 24.42 33.67
C GLY A 52 -14.34 24.19 35.17
N TYR A 53 -13.73 23.06 35.54
CA TYR A 53 -13.39 22.77 36.93
C TYR A 53 -12.20 23.62 37.41
N THR A 54 -12.27 24.10 38.65
CA THR A 54 -11.11 24.68 39.35
C THR A 54 -10.24 23.59 39.96
N GLN A 55 -8.98 23.89 40.28
CA GLN A 55 -8.08 22.91 40.90
C GLN A 55 -8.65 22.34 42.22
N GLU A 56 -9.29 23.19 43.03
CA GLU A 56 -9.96 22.76 44.27
C GLU A 56 -11.10 21.77 44.02
N GLN A 57 -11.84 21.96 42.93
CA GLN A 57 -12.92 21.03 42.54
C GLN A 57 -12.35 19.72 41.99
N ILE A 58 -11.26 19.77 41.21
CA ILE A 58 -10.56 18.58 40.72
C ILE A 58 -10.11 17.71 41.90
N ASP A 59 -9.44 18.33 42.87
CA ASP A 59 -8.93 17.64 44.05
C ASP A 59 -10.08 17.08 44.90
N ALA A 60 -11.20 17.81 45.03
CA ALA A 60 -12.38 17.33 45.74
C ALA A 60 -13.02 16.11 45.06
N GLU A 61 -13.19 16.12 43.74
CA GLU A 61 -13.77 15.02 42.97
C GLU A 61 -12.91 13.76 43.02
N LEU A 62 -11.59 13.90 42.84
CA LEU A 62 -10.68 12.77 42.90
C LEU A 62 -10.63 12.17 44.31
N ASN A 63 -10.58 13.02 45.34
CA ASN A 63 -10.64 12.54 46.72
C ASN A 63 -11.94 11.81 47.03
N GLN A 64 -13.08 12.29 46.51
CA GLN A 64 -14.37 11.64 46.67
C GLN A 64 -14.41 10.27 45.97
N TYR A 65 -13.90 10.18 44.74
CA TYR A 65 -13.78 8.90 44.04
C TYR A 65 -12.93 7.89 44.83
N PHE A 66 -11.76 8.34 45.33
CA PHE A 66 -10.87 7.47 46.10
C PHE A 66 -11.39 7.11 47.50
N SER A 67 -12.25 7.94 48.12
CA SER A 67 -12.90 7.58 49.38
C SER A 67 -14.01 6.54 49.19
N ASP A 68 -14.70 6.57 48.04
CA ASP A 68 -15.84 5.71 47.77
C ASP A 68 -15.43 4.32 47.23
N THR A 69 -14.23 4.19 46.66
CA THR A 69 -13.78 2.98 45.97
C THR A 69 -12.76 2.16 46.79
N ASN A 70 -13.22 1.46 47.83
CA ASN A 70 -12.40 0.50 48.59
C ASN A 70 -12.72 -0.94 48.14
N VAL A 71 -12.11 -1.46 47.06
CA VAL A 71 -12.29 -2.87 46.63
C VAL A 71 -11.01 -3.51 46.04
N PRO A 72 -10.72 -4.81 46.33
CA PRO A 72 -9.51 -5.55 45.96
C PRO A 72 -9.56 -6.24 44.58
N ASP A 73 -8.38 -6.53 44.05
CA ASP A 73 -8.07 -7.04 42.69
C ASP A 73 -8.22 -8.57 42.56
N PRO A 74 -8.92 -9.09 41.54
CA PRO A 74 -8.44 -10.31 40.87
C PRO A 74 -8.59 -10.24 39.34
N TYR A 75 -7.58 -10.72 38.60
CA TYR A 75 -7.66 -11.92 37.75
C TYR A 75 -6.42 -12.09 36.87
N ASN A 76 -5.85 -13.29 37.00
CA ASN A 76 -4.77 -13.88 36.21
C ASN A 76 -5.40 -15.08 35.47
N ALA A 77 -5.18 -15.27 34.17
CA ALA A 77 -5.55 -16.54 33.50
C ALA A 77 -4.70 -16.81 32.25
N ALA A 78 -4.25 -18.06 32.16
CA ALA A 78 -3.22 -18.59 31.28
C ALA A 78 -3.73 -19.08 29.91
N ALA A 79 -2.76 -19.32 29.02
CA ALA A 79 -2.86 -19.88 27.67
C ALA A 79 -2.91 -21.43 27.63
N THR A 80 -3.22 -22.00 26.46
CA THR A 80 -2.70 -23.27 25.83
C THR A 80 -3.63 -23.69 24.65
N PRO A 81 -3.38 -24.77 23.85
CA PRO A 81 -2.25 -25.00 22.92
C PRO A 81 -2.69 -25.60 21.53
N THR A 82 -1.66 -25.91 20.73
CA THR A 82 -1.52 -26.48 19.36
C THR A 82 -2.22 -27.80 18.97
N GLY A 83 -2.39 -28.03 17.65
CA GLY A 83 -2.60 -29.35 17.03
C GLY A 83 -2.11 -29.47 15.56
N ASN A 84 -1.21 -30.43 15.30
CA ASN A 84 -0.81 -31.02 13.99
C ASN A 84 -1.93 -31.97 13.46
N ILE A 85 -1.99 -32.53 12.23
CA ILE A 85 -1.10 -33.42 11.42
C ILE A 85 -1.77 -33.59 9.99
N PRO A 86 -1.43 -34.55 9.07
CA PRO A 86 -0.28 -34.81 8.15
C PRO A 86 -0.65 -34.78 6.62
N PRO A 87 0.31 -35.08 5.70
CA PRO A 87 0.13 -35.03 4.23
C PRO A 87 -0.11 -36.38 3.53
N LEU A 88 -0.62 -36.35 2.29
CA LEU A 88 -0.78 -37.50 1.39
C LEU A 88 -0.25 -37.17 -0.02
N GLN A 89 0.81 -37.87 -0.45
CA GLN A 89 1.28 -37.90 -1.84
C GLN A 89 2.01 -39.23 -2.09
N GLN A 90 1.61 -39.96 -3.13
CA GLN A 90 2.50 -40.76 -4.00
C GLN A 90 1.70 -41.45 -5.11
N GLN A 91 2.13 -41.24 -6.36
CA GLN A 91 1.77 -42.08 -7.50
C GLN A 91 2.98 -42.10 -8.46
N PRO A 92 3.57 -43.26 -8.79
CA PRO A 92 4.60 -43.35 -9.82
C PRO A 92 4.01 -43.84 -11.14
N ALA A 93 4.38 -43.17 -12.23
CA ALA A 93 4.26 -43.69 -13.59
C ALA A 93 5.66 -44.08 -14.07
N ALA A 94 5.81 -45.34 -14.46
CA ALA A 94 6.98 -45.86 -15.14
C ALA A 94 6.58 -46.19 -16.57
N HIS A 95 7.35 -45.71 -17.57
CA HIS A 95 7.48 -46.40 -18.86
C HIS A 95 8.86 -46.15 -19.44
N THR A 96 9.53 -47.26 -19.75
CA THR A 96 10.86 -47.40 -20.32
C THR A 96 10.75 -47.79 -21.79
N SER A 97 11.81 -47.45 -22.51
CA SER A 97 12.13 -47.49 -23.94
C SER A 97 12.29 -48.86 -24.63
N GLY A 98 12.13 -48.86 -25.97
CA GLY A 98 13.12 -49.37 -26.94
C GLY A 98 12.75 -50.59 -27.81
N GLN A 99 12.86 -50.48 -29.16
CA GLN A 99 13.57 -51.43 -30.06
C GLN A 99 13.52 -51.09 -31.58
N GLU A 100 14.68 -50.63 -32.10
CA GLU A 100 15.54 -51.07 -33.23
C GLU A 100 15.04 -51.86 -34.50
N ALA A 101 15.08 -51.19 -35.69
CA ALA A 101 15.70 -51.44 -37.04
C ALA A 101 15.76 -52.82 -37.78
N PRO A 102 16.19 -52.94 -39.08
CA PRO A 102 15.94 -52.25 -40.39
C PRO A 102 15.73 -53.30 -41.56
N PRO A 103 16.15 -53.18 -42.86
CA PRO A 103 16.39 -52.07 -43.83
C PRO A 103 15.69 -52.29 -45.22
N ARG A 104 15.79 -51.31 -46.16
CA ARG A 104 15.95 -51.56 -47.62
C ARG A 104 16.28 -50.27 -48.41
N GLN A 105 17.44 -50.30 -49.09
CA GLN A 105 17.87 -49.43 -50.21
C GLN A 105 17.27 -49.97 -51.54
N PRO A 106 17.12 -49.20 -52.65
CA PRO A 106 18.30 -48.77 -53.43
C PRO A 106 18.17 -47.56 -54.40
N LEU A 107 19.32 -47.32 -55.06
CA LEU A 107 19.57 -46.67 -56.36
C LEU A 107 19.87 -45.16 -56.43
N GLN A 108 21.18 -44.90 -56.60
CA GLN A 108 21.77 -43.67 -57.09
C GLN A 108 21.26 -43.34 -58.51
N GLN A 109 20.78 -42.11 -58.71
CA GLN A 109 20.58 -41.53 -60.04
C GLN A 109 21.42 -40.24 -60.20
N LYS A 110 21.98 -40.12 -61.41
CA LYS A 110 22.95 -39.12 -61.85
C LYS A 110 22.43 -37.69 -61.70
N LYS A 111 23.30 -36.84 -61.13
CA LYS A 111 23.21 -35.37 -61.10
C LYS A 111 23.04 -34.80 -62.52
N ALA A 112 21.86 -34.27 -62.80
CA ALA A 112 21.75 -33.03 -63.56
C ALA A 112 21.71 -31.89 -62.53
N ARG A 113 22.72 -31.00 -62.53
CA ARG A 113 22.71 -29.78 -61.69
C ARG A 113 21.60 -28.86 -62.21
N SER A 114 20.37 -29.09 -61.76
CA SER A 114 19.29 -28.15 -61.95
C SER A 114 19.43 -27.02 -60.90
N SER A 115 19.09 -25.81 -61.30
CA SER A 115 19.06 -24.61 -60.45
C SER A 115 18.08 -24.72 -59.26
N ALA A 116 17.40 -25.85 -59.08
CA ALA A 116 16.55 -26.13 -57.91
C ALA A 116 17.34 -26.13 -56.58
N TRP A 117 18.64 -26.45 -56.58
CA TRP A 117 19.46 -26.34 -55.34
C TRP A 117 19.65 -24.89 -54.91
N VAL A 118 19.66 -23.95 -55.86
CA VAL A 118 19.68 -22.52 -55.56
C VAL A 118 18.38 -22.12 -54.86
N TRP A 119 17.21 -22.61 -55.33
CA TRP A 119 15.93 -22.35 -54.66
C TRP A 119 15.81 -23.01 -53.28
N ILE A 120 16.38 -24.20 -53.09
CA ILE A 120 16.45 -24.88 -51.78
C ILE A 120 17.28 -24.09 -50.76
N LEU A 121 18.30 -23.34 -51.19
CA LEU A 121 19.06 -22.46 -50.30
C LEU A 121 18.49 -21.04 -50.20
N LEU A 122 17.90 -20.53 -51.28
CA LEU A 122 17.41 -19.15 -51.35
C LEU A 122 16.10 -18.98 -50.57
N LEU A 123 15.18 -19.96 -50.60
CA LEU A 123 13.95 -19.91 -49.81
C LEU A 123 14.17 -19.82 -48.30
N PRO A 124 14.99 -20.69 -47.65
CA PRO A 124 15.27 -20.56 -46.24
C PRO A 124 16.06 -19.29 -45.90
N LEU A 125 16.90 -18.80 -46.81
CA LEU A 125 17.66 -17.55 -46.59
C LEU A 125 16.76 -16.32 -46.67
N LEU A 126 15.79 -16.29 -47.60
CA LEU A 126 14.74 -15.28 -47.65
C LEU A 126 13.81 -15.36 -46.43
N ALA A 127 13.43 -16.57 -46.00
CA ALA A 127 12.63 -16.76 -44.80
C ALA A 127 13.37 -16.27 -43.55
N ALA A 128 14.67 -16.57 -43.42
CA ALA A 128 15.51 -16.06 -42.35
C ALA A 128 15.64 -14.53 -42.40
N GLY A 129 15.88 -13.95 -43.58
CA GLY A 129 15.91 -12.50 -43.77
C GLY A 129 14.59 -11.83 -43.38
N GLY A 130 13.45 -12.39 -43.83
CA GLY A 130 12.12 -11.93 -43.47
C GLY A 130 11.85 -12.01 -41.97
N TYR A 131 12.26 -13.11 -41.31
CA TYR A 131 12.16 -13.26 -39.87
C TYR A 131 12.99 -12.24 -39.09
N VAL A 132 14.23 -11.96 -39.54
CA VAL A 132 15.09 -10.95 -38.93
C VAL A 132 14.47 -9.56 -39.06
N VAL A 133 13.95 -9.19 -40.24
CA VAL A 133 13.27 -7.89 -40.44
C VAL A 133 12.03 -7.80 -39.57
N TYR A 134 11.21 -8.84 -39.51
CA TYR A 134 10.04 -8.91 -38.64
C TYR A 134 10.41 -8.73 -37.16
N LYS A 135 11.43 -9.44 -36.66
CA LYS A 135 11.92 -9.30 -35.29
C LYS A 135 12.53 -7.94 -35.01
N PHE A 136 13.20 -7.33 -35.99
CA PHE A 136 13.73 -5.98 -35.86
C PHE A 136 12.63 -4.93 -35.75
N GLN A 137 11.54 -5.09 -36.51
CA GLN A 137 10.35 -4.25 -36.36
C GLN A 137 9.74 -4.40 -34.95
N GLN A 138 9.58 -5.63 -34.46
CA GLN A 138 9.12 -5.87 -33.08
C GLN A 138 10.03 -5.20 -32.05
N PHE A 139 11.35 -5.33 -32.19
CA PHE A 139 12.33 -4.72 -31.30
C PHE A 139 12.25 -3.19 -31.28
N LYS A 140 11.96 -2.56 -32.43
CA LYS A 140 11.75 -1.11 -32.53
C LYS A 140 10.40 -0.66 -31.98
N SER A 141 9.38 -1.51 -32.03
CA SER A 141 8.03 -1.20 -31.57
C SER A 141 7.76 -1.62 -30.12
N LEU A 142 8.79 -1.95 -29.34
CA LEU A 142 8.60 -2.32 -27.94
C LEU A 142 8.09 -1.12 -27.14
N HIS A 143 7.09 -1.37 -26.30
CA HIS A 143 6.51 -0.36 -25.43
C HIS A 143 7.34 -0.19 -24.17
N TYR A 144 7.21 0.97 -23.52
CA TYR A 144 7.84 1.22 -22.23
C TYR A 144 6.92 0.75 -21.09
N LEU A 145 7.52 0.11 -20.09
CA LEU A 145 6.97 -0.07 -18.77
C LEU A 145 7.62 0.93 -17.83
N TYR A 146 6.79 1.64 -17.08
CA TYR A 146 7.17 2.66 -16.12
C TYR A 146 6.92 2.14 -14.71
N VAL A 147 7.83 2.44 -13.79
CA VAL A 147 7.71 2.02 -12.39
C VAL A 147 6.84 3.00 -11.59
N THR A 148 6.08 2.48 -10.61
CA THR A 148 5.15 3.28 -9.78
C THR A 148 5.66 3.61 -8.38
N THR A 149 6.82 3.07 -8.00
CA THR A 149 7.45 3.24 -6.68
C THR A 149 8.97 3.05 -6.79
N ASP A 150 9.69 3.41 -5.73
CA ASP A 150 11.12 3.16 -5.63
C ASP A 150 11.43 1.73 -5.19
N ASN A 151 12.68 1.34 -5.44
CA ASN A 151 13.31 0.11 -5.00
C ASN A 151 12.67 -1.18 -5.56
N VAL A 152 12.22 -1.12 -6.81
CA VAL A 152 11.68 -2.29 -7.51
C VAL A 152 12.83 -3.07 -8.15
N SER A 153 13.08 -4.30 -7.69
CA SER A 153 14.16 -5.12 -8.26
C SER A 153 13.83 -5.57 -9.68
N ILE A 154 14.82 -5.44 -10.58
CA ILE A 154 14.84 -6.13 -11.87
C ILE A 154 15.58 -7.43 -11.64
N ARG A 155 14.97 -8.55 -12.03
CA ARG A 155 15.51 -9.89 -11.78
C ARG A 155 15.80 -10.63 -13.07
N ASP A 156 16.71 -11.58 -13.04
CA ASP A 156 16.81 -12.58 -14.10
C ASP A 156 15.75 -13.68 -13.93
N HIS A 157 15.75 -14.66 -14.83
CA HIS A 157 14.84 -15.80 -14.79
C HIS A 157 15.03 -16.73 -13.57
N GLU A 158 16.18 -16.68 -12.92
CA GLU A 158 16.52 -17.44 -11.70
C GLU A 158 16.11 -16.70 -10.43
N GLY A 159 15.69 -15.43 -10.56
CA GLY A 159 15.29 -14.57 -9.45
C GLY A 159 16.43 -13.74 -8.86
N ASN A 160 17.65 -13.79 -9.42
CA ASN A 160 18.77 -12.98 -8.98
C ASN A 160 18.53 -11.51 -9.34
N ASN A 161 18.95 -10.60 -8.46
CA ASN A 161 18.81 -9.16 -8.71
C ASN A 161 19.90 -8.71 -9.72
N ILE A 162 19.46 -8.15 -10.84
CA ILE A 162 20.33 -7.64 -11.92
C ILE A 162 20.20 -6.12 -12.11
N GLY A 163 19.36 -5.44 -11.33
CA GLY A 163 19.15 -4.01 -11.44
C GLY A 163 17.98 -3.51 -10.60
N ARG A 164 17.73 -2.20 -10.65
CA ARG A 164 16.67 -1.56 -9.88
C ARG A 164 15.90 -0.55 -10.72
N MET A 165 14.59 -0.54 -10.54
CA MET A 165 13.73 0.53 -11.03
C MET A 165 13.28 1.44 -9.88
N ASP A 166 13.37 2.74 -10.11
CA ASP A 166 12.95 3.77 -9.17
C ASP A 166 12.07 4.80 -9.87
N ILE A 167 10.99 5.23 -9.21
CA ILE A 167 10.11 6.28 -9.76
C ILE A 167 10.89 7.61 -9.88
N PHE A 168 11.85 7.83 -8.97
CA PHE A 168 12.87 8.87 -9.07
C PHE A 168 14.24 8.22 -9.32
N ALA A 169 14.55 7.93 -10.57
CA ALA A 169 15.80 7.28 -10.94
C ALA A 169 17.04 8.04 -10.45
N SER A 170 18.04 7.27 -10.02
CA SER A 170 19.38 7.70 -9.63
C SER A 170 20.41 7.07 -10.56
N GLY A 171 21.71 7.35 -10.38
CA GLY A 171 22.76 6.80 -11.25
C GLY A 171 22.79 5.26 -11.36
N ASN A 172 22.21 4.54 -10.39
CA ASN A 172 22.18 3.07 -10.35
C ASN A 172 20.77 2.50 -10.58
N SER A 173 19.81 3.29 -11.07
CA SER A 173 18.43 2.85 -11.30
C SER A 173 17.81 3.49 -12.53
N VAL A 174 16.71 2.90 -13.02
CA VAL A 174 15.97 3.38 -14.19
C VAL A 174 14.50 3.55 -13.86
N SER A 175 13.81 4.53 -14.44
CA SER A 175 12.37 4.72 -14.20
C SER A 175 11.48 3.97 -15.17
N PHE A 176 12.04 3.53 -16.31
CA PHE A 176 11.32 2.79 -17.32
C PHE A 176 12.25 1.82 -18.05
N LEU A 177 11.66 0.77 -18.61
CA LEU A 177 12.32 -0.24 -19.45
C LEU A 177 11.40 -0.65 -20.58
N ARG A 178 11.94 -1.21 -21.66
CA ARG A 178 11.12 -1.69 -22.78
C ARG A 178 10.60 -3.09 -22.47
N THR A 179 9.29 -3.31 -22.56
CA THR A 179 8.67 -4.63 -22.36
C THR A 179 8.68 -5.42 -23.66
N THR A 180 8.93 -6.72 -23.58
CA THR A 180 8.91 -7.58 -24.77
C THR A 180 7.50 -7.93 -25.24
N ASP A 181 6.54 -7.93 -24.31
CA ASP A 181 5.15 -8.32 -24.52
C ASP A 181 4.25 -7.87 -23.34
N ILE A 182 2.98 -8.24 -23.42
CA ILE A 182 1.96 -7.97 -22.39
C ILE A 182 1.83 -9.09 -21.34
N ASN A 183 2.52 -10.21 -21.54
CA ASN A 183 2.34 -11.40 -20.71
C ASN A 183 3.09 -11.27 -19.38
N THR A 184 2.66 -12.10 -18.44
CA THR A 184 3.29 -12.25 -17.13
C THR A 184 3.99 -13.60 -17.05
N TYR A 185 5.11 -13.59 -16.34
CA TYR A 185 6.01 -14.72 -16.19
C TYR A 185 6.21 -14.99 -14.69
N PRO A 186 5.98 -16.21 -14.21
CA PRO A 186 6.27 -16.56 -12.83
C PRO A 186 7.79 -16.61 -12.63
N VAL A 187 8.30 -15.78 -11.71
CA VAL A 187 9.71 -15.78 -11.30
C VAL A 187 9.79 -16.14 -9.83
N LYS A 188 10.57 -17.18 -9.51
CA LYS A 188 10.80 -17.63 -8.14
C LYS A 188 11.84 -16.72 -7.47
N VAL A 189 11.53 -16.22 -6.28
CA VAL A 189 12.43 -15.38 -5.48
C VAL A 189 12.37 -15.87 -4.05
N GLY A 190 13.39 -16.60 -3.62
CA GLY A 190 13.33 -17.38 -2.38
C GLY A 190 12.22 -18.43 -2.48
N ASP A 191 11.30 -18.43 -1.51
CA ASP A 191 10.17 -19.37 -1.47
C ASP A 191 8.91 -18.84 -2.18
N ASN A 192 8.93 -17.59 -2.63
CA ASN A 192 7.77 -16.94 -3.24
C ASN A 192 7.85 -16.96 -4.77
N ILE A 193 6.69 -17.01 -5.42
CA ILE A 193 6.56 -16.83 -6.87
C ILE A 193 5.89 -15.50 -7.13
N TYR A 194 6.55 -14.65 -7.91
CA TYR A 194 6.01 -13.36 -8.32
C TYR A 194 5.65 -13.38 -9.79
N GLN A 195 4.53 -12.75 -10.15
CA GLN A 195 4.18 -12.51 -11.54
C GLN A 195 4.95 -11.28 -12.04
N CYS A 196 5.76 -11.47 -13.07
CA CYS A 196 6.66 -10.47 -13.58
C CYS A 196 6.42 -10.19 -15.06
N ARG A 197 6.61 -8.93 -15.46
CA ARG A 197 6.68 -8.53 -16.87
C ARG A 197 8.12 -8.67 -17.36
N ARG A 198 8.30 -9.21 -18.56
CA ARG A 198 9.63 -9.37 -19.18
C ARG A 198 10.03 -8.09 -19.88
N VAL A 199 11.22 -7.60 -19.55
CA VAL A 199 11.77 -6.32 -20.01
C VAL A 199 13.16 -6.49 -20.60
N ILE A 200 13.60 -5.49 -21.37
CA ILE A 200 14.97 -5.35 -21.86
C ILE A 200 15.53 -3.99 -21.47
N PHE A 201 16.86 -3.92 -21.35
CA PHE A 201 17.58 -2.69 -21.08
C PHE A 201 17.74 -1.86 -22.37
N ASP A 202 17.97 -0.56 -22.22
CA ASP A 202 18.26 0.30 -23.37
C ASP A 202 19.58 -0.06 -24.05
N SER A 203 20.52 -0.65 -23.30
CA SER A 203 21.77 -1.21 -23.80
C SER A 203 21.61 -2.57 -24.49
N THR A 204 20.46 -3.24 -24.42
CA THR A 204 20.27 -4.57 -25.02
C THR A 204 20.37 -4.47 -26.54
N ALA A 205 21.33 -5.19 -27.14
CA ALA A 205 21.52 -5.23 -28.59
C ALA A 205 20.40 -6.04 -29.27
N PHE A 206 20.04 -5.66 -30.50
CA PHE A 206 19.03 -6.39 -31.29
C PHE A 206 19.41 -7.86 -31.47
N THR A 207 20.69 -8.18 -31.64
CA THR A 207 21.17 -9.57 -31.77
C THR A 207 20.86 -10.39 -30.52
N ASP A 208 20.99 -9.81 -29.34
CA ASP A 208 20.75 -10.52 -28.08
C ASP A 208 19.25 -10.79 -27.88
N TYR A 209 18.41 -9.84 -28.31
CA TYR A 209 16.96 -10.01 -28.41
C TYR A 209 16.58 -11.09 -29.44
N LEU A 210 17.16 -11.04 -30.65
CA LEU A 210 16.85 -11.95 -31.75
C LEU A 210 17.12 -13.42 -31.39
N PHE A 211 18.22 -13.68 -30.68
CA PHE A 211 18.63 -15.02 -30.27
C PHE A 211 18.16 -15.41 -28.86
N ASN A 212 17.31 -14.59 -28.22
CA ASN A 212 16.83 -14.80 -26.86
C ASN A 212 17.95 -15.13 -25.85
N LYS A 213 19.04 -14.37 -25.83
CA LYS A 213 20.13 -14.62 -24.88
C LYS A 213 19.63 -14.42 -23.44
N PRO A 214 19.91 -15.33 -22.49
CA PRO A 214 19.38 -15.25 -21.12
C PRO A 214 19.68 -13.93 -20.40
N GLY A 215 20.89 -13.37 -20.58
CA GLY A 215 21.28 -12.09 -19.97
C GLY A 215 20.71 -10.83 -20.63
N ALA A 216 19.96 -10.97 -21.73
CA ALA A 216 19.36 -9.84 -22.46
C ALA A 216 18.05 -9.35 -21.83
N PHE A 217 17.42 -10.19 -21.00
CA PHE A 217 16.09 -9.95 -20.43
C PHE A 217 16.15 -9.82 -18.92
N GLY A 218 15.35 -8.89 -18.42
CA GLY A 218 15.01 -8.79 -17.01
C GLY A 218 13.53 -9.05 -16.78
N TYR A 219 13.17 -9.21 -15.52
CA TYR A 219 11.83 -9.48 -15.04
C TYR A 219 11.51 -8.54 -13.90
N VAL A 220 10.40 -7.82 -14.02
CA VAL A 220 9.97 -6.81 -13.05
C VAL A 220 8.56 -7.17 -12.58
N ASN A 221 8.32 -7.15 -11.27
CA ASN A 221 7.03 -7.53 -10.70
C ASN A 221 5.91 -6.62 -11.24
N GLU A 222 4.86 -7.25 -11.80
CA GLU A 222 3.77 -6.56 -12.49
C GLU A 222 3.02 -5.55 -11.62
N ASN A 223 3.02 -5.77 -10.30
CA ASN A 223 2.29 -4.93 -9.37
C ASN A 223 2.85 -3.53 -9.24
N TYR A 224 4.11 -3.32 -9.66
CA TYR A 224 4.83 -2.05 -9.51
C TYR A 224 5.13 -1.36 -10.84
N VAL A 225 4.53 -1.82 -11.94
CA VAL A 225 4.75 -1.24 -13.27
C VAL A 225 3.44 -0.96 -13.99
N ILE A 226 3.48 0.01 -14.90
CA ILE A 226 2.39 0.44 -15.77
C ILE A 226 2.92 0.71 -17.18
N ASP A 227 2.05 0.66 -18.19
CA ASP A 227 2.37 0.91 -19.60
C ASP A 227 2.02 2.34 -20.06
N ASP A 228 1.25 3.07 -19.26
CA ASP A 228 0.78 4.42 -19.55
C ASP A 228 1.73 5.50 -19.00
N LYS A 229 2.33 6.27 -19.93
CA LYS A 229 3.25 7.36 -19.62
C LYS A 229 2.58 8.52 -18.88
N ASP A 230 1.34 8.85 -19.22
CA ASP A 230 0.62 9.95 -18.58
C ASP A 230 0.33 9.60 -17.12
N ASN A 231 -0.03 8.34 -16.86
CA ASN A 231 -0.16 7.84 -15.49
C ASN A 231 1.18 7.90 -14.75
N PHE A 232 2.29 7.51 -15.39
CA PHE A 232 3.62 7.63 -14.77
C PHE A 232 3.97 9.06 -14.36
N ILE A 233 3.61 10.06 -15.17
CA ILE A 233 3.81 11.47 -14.81
C ILE A 233 3.01 11.83 -13.56
N VAL A 234 1.75 11.37 -13.47
CA VAL A 234 0.91 11.59 -12.26
C VAL A 234 1.52 10.91 -11.04
N TYR A 235 1.96 9.65 -11.15
CA TYR A 235 2.68 8.98 -10.06
C TYR A 235 3.89 9.81 -9.59
N ARG A 236 4.71 10.26 -10.54
CA ARG A 236 5.93 11.00 -10.23
C ARG A 236 5.63 12.34 -9.57
N ASN A 237 4.59 13.04 -10.01
CA ASN A 237 4.19 14.31 -9.42
C ASN A 237 3.61 14.09 -8.01
N VAL A 238 2.60 13.22 -7.89
CA VAL A 238 1.82 13.03 -6.65
C VAL A 238 2.70 12.58 -5.49
N PHE A 239 3.69 11.72 -5.75
CA PHE A 239 4.54 11.15 -4.71
C PHE A 239 5.88 11.86 -4.50
N GLN A 240 6.15 12.99 -5.17
CA GLN A 240 7.48 13.62 -5.17
C GLN A 240 8.03 13.99 -3.79
N VAL A 241 7.17 14.40 -2.85
CA VAL A 241 7.57 14.75 -1.48
C VAL A 241 7.48 13.52 -0.57
N ILE A 242 6.32 12.88 -0.51
CA ILE A 242 6.04 11.82 0.47
C ILE A 242 6.92 10.58 0.29
N ASN A 243 7.42 10.33 -0.93
CA ASN A 243 8.28 9.17 -1.21
C ASN A 243 9.62 9.21 -0.46
N GLY A 244 10.11 10.41 -0.09
CA GLY A 244 11.28 10.59 0.76
C GLY A 244 11.03 10.34 2.26
N VAL A 245 9.77 10.27 2.69
CA VAL A 245 9.39 10.10 4.10
C VAL A 245 9.24 8.61 4.40
N LYS A 246 10.27 8.00 4.99
CA LYS A 246 10.37 6.54 5.15
C LYS A 246 9.14 5.88 5.76
N ASN A 247 8.59 6.44 6.85
CA ASN A 247 7.46 5.85 7.57
C ASN A 247 6.18 5.86 6.70
N GLU A 248 5.89 7.00 6.04
CA GLU A 248 4.70 7.17 5.21
C GLU A 248 4.81 6.45 3.87
N ASN A 249 6.01 6.41 3.29
CA ASN A 249 6.24 5.67 2.07
C ASN A 249 6.02 4.16 2.30
N ALA A 250 6.42 3.64 3.47
CA ALA A 250 6.22 2.23 3.81
C ALA A 250 4.74 1.84 3.94
N SER A 251 3.86 2.75 4.40
CA SER A 251 2.42 2.49 4.47
C SER A 251 1.73 2.61 3.11
N LEU A 252 2.24 3.44 2.21
CA LEU A 252 1.76 3.62 0.83
C LEU A 252 2.20 2.48 -0.10
N THR A 253 1.67 1.29 0.14
CA THR A 253 1.84 0.12 -0.74
C THR A 253 1.23 0.34 -2.14
N SER A 254 1.56 -0.54 -3.10
CA SER A 254 1.09 -0.42 -4.50
C SER A 254 -0.43 -0.23 -4.64
N PRO A 255 -1.30 -1.02 -3.95
CA PRO A 255 -2.75 -0.80 -3.99
C PRO A 255 -3.18 0.62 -3.59
N PHE A 256 -2.61 1.18 -2.50
CA PHE A 256 -2.93 2.54 -2.07
C PHE A 256 -2.45 3.59 -3.06
N ARG A 257 -1.24 3.42 -3.61
CA ARG A 257 -0.72 4.33 -4.65
C ARG A 257 -1.59 4.32 -5.90
N LYS A 258 -2.04 3.13 -6.34
CA LYS A 258 -3.00 2.96 -7.44
C LYS A 258 -4.32 3.67 -7.14
N THR A 259 -4.85 3.55 -5.93
CA THR A 259 -6.06 4.25 -5.50
C THR A 259 -5.90 5.77 -5.60
N ILE A 260 -4.83 6.34 -5.07
CA ILE A 260 -4.60 7.80 -5.10
C ILE A 260 -4.54 8.30 -6.55
N VAL A 261 -3.71 7.67 -7.39
CA VAL A 261 -3.55 8.08 -8.79
C VAL A 261 -4.84 7.86 -9.58
N GLY A 262 -5.50 6.71 -9.40
CA GLY A 262 -6.78 6.39 -10.03
C GLY A 262 -7.88 7.38 -9.66
N SER A 263 -7.94 7.81 -8.40
CA SER A 263 -8.85 8.86 -7.93
C SER A 263 -8.52 10.22 -8.56
N ILE A 264 -7.26 10.66 -8.53
CA ILE A 264 -6.84 11.95 -9.12
C ILE A 264 -7.19 12.03 -10.62
N ARG A 265 -7.14 10.91 -11.36
CA ARG A 265 -7.54 10.88 -12.77
C ARG A 265 -9.01 11.23 -13.00
N GLN A 266 -9.89 10.96 -12.03
CA GLN A 266 -11.30 11.35 -12.11
C GLN A 266 -11.50 12.86 -11.94
N ASN A 267 -10.48 13.60 -11.47
CA ASN A 267 -10.52 15.04 -11.32
C ASN A 267 -9.26 15.69 -11.94
N PRO A 268 -9.30 16.06 -13.24
CA PRO A 268 -8.14 16.62 -13.95
C PRO A 268 -7.51 17.84 -13.31
N ALA A 269 -8.26 18.64 -12.55
CA ALA A 269 -7.75 19.83 -11.87
C ALA A 269 -6.73 19.51 -10.76
N MET A 270 -6.69 18.25 -10.29
CA MET A 270 -5.80 17.80 -9.22
C MET A 270 -4.52 17.13 -9.72
N LYS A 271 -4.32 16.97 -11.03
CA LYS A 271 -3.17 16.25 -11.60
C LYS A 271 -1.82 16.86 -11.23
N ASP A 272 -1.80 18.17 -11.04
CA ASP A 272 -0.59 18.93 -10.70
C ASP A 272 -0.36 19.01 -9.17
N LEU A 273 -1.30 18.54 -8.35
CA LEU A 273 -1.15 18.50 -6.90
C LEU A 273 -0.32 17.30 -6.45
N TYR A 274 0.37 17.46 -5.33
CA TYR A 274 1.19 16.40 -4.73
C TYR A 274 0.92 16.24 -3.24
N ILE A 275 1.19 15.04 -2.73
CA ILE A 275 1.03 14.73 -1.31
C ILE A 275 2.14 15.41 -0.52
N MET A 276 1.76 16.27 0.40
CA MET A 276 2.66 16.91 1.34
C MET A 276 2.94 16.00 2.54
N ASN A 277 4.13 16.13 3.11
CA ASN A 277 4.36 15.66 4.45
C ASN A 277 3.87 16.74 5.43
N ALA A 278 2.68 16.56 6.00
CA ALA A 278 2.06 17.55 6.89
C ALA A 278 2.94 17.86 8.11
N CYS A 279 3.59 16.84 8.67
CA CYS A 279 4.41 16.98 9.88
C CYS A 279 5.71 16.18 9.72
N ASN A 280 6.85 16.80 10.04
CA ASN A 280 8.12 16.08 10.14
C ASN A 280 8.23 15.38 11.50
N ASN A 281 7.43 14.33 11.71
CA ASN A 281 7.44 13.53 12.94
C ASN A 281 8.18 12.20 12.70
N GLY A 282 9.13 11.88 13.58
CA GLY A 282 9.87 10.61 13.56
C GLY A 282 9.17 9.48 14.34
N ASP A 283 8.15 9.80 15.13
CA ASP A 283 7.38 8.84 15.90
C ASP A 283 6.52 7.95 15.00
N LYS A 284 6.63 6.63 15.19
CA LYS A 284 5.90 5.61 14.43
C LYS A 284 4.47 5.41 14.90
N SER A 285 4.12 5.94 16.07
CA SER A 285 2.75 5.92 16.60
C SER A 285 1.84 6.92 15.90
N TYR A 286 2.41 7.88 15.16
CA TYR A 286 1.69 8.88 14.40
C TYR A 286 2.00 8.76 12.91
N SER A 287 1.04 9.17 12.08
CA SER A 287 1.21 9.25 10.63
C SER A 287 0.60 10.55 10.10
N ALA A 288 1.21 11.13 9.07
CA ALA A 288 0.70 12.30 8.35
C ALA A 288 -0.42 11.95 7.34
N LEU A 289 -0.72 10.67 7.17
CA LEU A 289 -1.77 10.17 6.30
C LEU A 289 -2.56 9.03 6.96
N ILE A 290 -3.69 8.66 6.37
CA ILE A 290 -4.45 7.48 6.79
C ILE A 290 -4.52 6.52 5.61
N THR A 291 -4.29 5.23 5.85
CA THR A 291 -4.52 4.16 4.86
C THR A 291 -5.47 3.11 5.42
N ILE A 292 -6.57 2.82 4.74
CA ILE A 292 -7.56 1.83 5.18
C ILE A 292 -7.97 0.94 4.02
N LYS A 293 -8.12 -0.35 4.30
CA LYS A 293 -8.69 -1.33 3.38
C LYS A 293 -9.91 -1.98 4.03
N ASN A 294 -11.04 -2.03 3.33
CA ASN A 294 -12.22 -2.74 3.80
C ASN A 294 -12.26 -4.20 3.30
N LYS A 295 -13.32 -4.93 3.70
CA LYS A 295 -13.53 -6.34 3.31
C LYS A 295 -13.82 -6.54 1.81
N GLU A 296 -14.27 -5.50 1.12
CA GLU A 296 -14.58 -5.51 -0.31
C GLU A 296 -13.37 -5.12 -1.17
N GLU A 297 -12.17 -5.07 -0.58
CA GLU A 297 -10.93 -4.63 -1.22
C GLU A 297 -10.97 -3.16 -1.71
N VAL A 298 -11.89 -2.36 -1.17
CA VAL A 298 -11.86 -0.90 -1.34
C VAL A 298 -10.78 -0.35 -0.44
N HIS A 299 -9.83 0.33 -1.08
CA HIS A 299 -8.75 1.04 -0.42
C HIS A 299 -9.11 2.51 -0.33
N GLN A 300 -8.79 3.12 0.80
CA GLN A 300 -8.99 4.53 1.04
C GLN A 300 -7.73 5.16 1.64
N VAL A 301 -7.41 6.37 1.19
CA VAL A 301 -6.30 7.16 1.71
C VAL A 301 -6.80 8.55 2.09
N VAL A 302 -6.41 9.05 3.25
CA VAL A 302 -6.59 10.47 3.62
C VAL A 302 -5.22 11.13 3.65
N ALA A 303 -5.02 12.20 2.87
CA ALA A 303 -3.75 12.90 2.81
C ALA A 303 -3.90 14.39 2.51
N LEU A 304 -2.93 15.19 2.97
CA LEU A 304 -2.79 16.60 2.66
C LEU A 304 -2.17 16.78 1.27
N LEU A 305 -2.82 17.57 0.41
CA LEU A 305 -2.25 17.97 -0.88
C LEU A 305 -1.60 19.35 -0.81
N SER A 306 -0.82 19.68 -1.84
CA SER A 306 -0.07 20.93 -2.00
C SER A 306 -0.92 22.20 -2.08
N ASP A 307 -2.24 22.08 -2.24
CA ASP A 307 -3.20 23.19 -2.15
C ASP A 307 -3.65 23.48 -0.71
N GLY A 308 -3.06 22.78 0.26
CA GLY A 308 -3.32 22.96 1.69
C GLY A 308 -4.58 22.25 2.19
N LYS A 309 -5.22 21.37 1.39
CA LYS A 309 -6.45 20.68 1.80
C LYS A 309 -6.22 19.18 1.97
N TYR A 310 -6.96 18.59 2.91
CA TYR A 310 -7.02 17.13 3.03
C TYR A 310 -8.07 16.55 2.09
N TYR A 311 -7.71 15.44 1.46
CA TYR A 311 -8.59 14.70 0.56
C TYR A 311 -8.66 13.23 0.95
N ILE A 312 -9.83 12.66 0.72
CA ILE A 312 -10.11 11.24 0.74
C ILE A 312 -10.02 10.71 -0.69
N PHE A 313 -9.09 9.79 -0.94
CA PHE A 313 -8.96 9.01 -2.16
C PHE A 313 -9.56 7.63 -1.93
N SER A 314 -10.45 7.16 -2.79
CA SER A 314 -11.16 5.88 -2.62
C SER A 314 -11.21 5.11 -3.94
N GLY A 315 -11.01 3.79 -3.87
CA GLY A 315 -11.15 2.92 -5.03
C GLY A 315 -10.78 1.47 -4.78
N ASN A 316 -11.14 0.61 -5.72
CA ASN A 316 -10.76 -0.79 -5.77
C ASN A 316 -9.70 -0.99 -6.87
N PRO A 317 -8.41 -1.09 -6.52
CA PRO A 317 -7.32 -1.20 -7.49
C PRO A 317 -7.31 -2.54 -8.25
N ALA A 318 -7.94 -3.60 -7.71
CA ALA A 318 -8.04 -4.89 -8.40
C ALA A 318 -9.08 -4.84 -9.54
N LYS A 319 -10.18 -4.11 -9.34
CA LYS A 319 -11.21 -3.89 -10.35
C LYS A 319 -10.96 -2.67 -11.25
N GLN A 320 -9.96 -1.85 -10.91
CA GLN A 320 -9.69 -0.57 -11.57
C GLN A 320 -10.85 0.44 -11.47
N GLU A 321 -11.62 0.37 -10.37
CA GLU A 321 -12.74 1.25 -10.08
C GLU A 321 -12.30 2.31 -9.08
N TYR A 322 -12.42 3.60 -9.42
CA TYR A 322 -11.95 4.70 -8.58
C TYR A 322 -12.99 5.82 -8.48
N GLU A 323 -13.07 6.45 -7.31
CA GLU A 323 -13.90 7.63 -7.08
C GLU A 323 -13.06 8.91 -7.18
N ALA A 324 -13.68 10.02 -7.58
CA ALA A 324 -13.02 11.33 -7.53
C ALA A 324 -12.67 11.71 -6.08
N PRO A 325 -11.54 12.41 -5.84
CA PRO A 325 -11.13 12.77 -4.48
C PRO A 325 -12.17 13.70 -3.84
N LYS A 326 -12.54 13.39 -2.61
CA LYS A 326 -13.50 14.19 -1.82
C LYS A 326 -12.73 14.96 -0.74
N PRO A 327 -13.06 16.22 -0.44
CA PRO A 327 -12.47 16.90 0.71
C PRO A 327 -12.70 16.10 1.99
N PHE A 328 -11.67 15.93 2.81
CA PHE A 328 -11.83 15.37 4.15
C PHE A 328 -12.38 16.46 5.07
N GLN A 329 -13.51 16.18 5.69
CA GLN A 329 -14.27 17.17 6.46
C GLN A 329 -14.36 16.78 7.93
N TYR A 330 -14.64 17.77 8.78
CA TYR A 330 -15.03 17.60 10.16
C TYR A 330 -16.39 18.22 10.45
N LYS A 331 -17.12 17.62 11.38
CA LYS A 331 -18.37 18.17 11.91
C LYS A 331 -18.04 19.28 12.92
N VAL A 332 -18.59 20.46 12.69
CA VAL A 332 -18.41 21.59 13.61
C VAL A 332 -19.24 21.36 14.88
N PRO A 333 -18.68 21.47 16.09
CA PRO A 333 -19.39 21.17 17.33
C PRO A 333 -20.69 21.97 17.46
N GLY A 334 -21.79 21.29 17.78
CA GLY A 334 -23.10 21.91 18.02
C GLY A 334 -23.89 22.30 16.76
N VAL A 335 -23.38 22.00 15.56
CA VAL A 335 -24.09 22.22 14.29
C VAL A 335 -23.94 21.01 13.36
N GLU A 336 -24.92 20.79 12.48
CA GLU A 336 -24.86 19.70 11.48
C GLU A 336 -23.96 20.03 10.26
N GLN A 337 -23.24 21.15 10.30
CA GLN A 337 -22.39 21.59 9.21
C GLN A 337 -21.05 20.85 9.20
N LEU A 338 -20.67 20.35 8.03
CA LEU A 338 -19.34 19.82 7.74
C LEU A 338 -18.45 20.92 7.15
N SER A 339 -17.22 21.05 7.66
CA SER A 339 -16.20 21.95 7.14
C SER A 339 -14.97 21.17 6.68
N PRO A 340 -14.30 21.55 5.58
CA PRO A 340 -13.09 20.88 5.13
C PRO A 340 -11.91 21.18 6.06
N TYR A 341 -11.03 20.20 6.27
CA TYR A 341 -9.71 20.47 6.83
C TYR A 341 -8.85 21.19 5.79
N GLN A 342 -8.44 22.42 6.13
CA GLN A 342 -7.67 23.28 5.24
C GLN A 342 -6.62 24.07 6.03
N ASN A 343 -5.39 24.08 5.51
CA ASN A 343 -4.20 24.73 6.07
C ASN A 343 -3.84 24.29 7.50
N ASP A 344 -4.37 23.15 7.93
CA ASP A 344 -3.98 22.46 9.16
C ASP A 344 -2.89 21.47 8.84
N ASN A 345 -1.88 21.35 9.70
CA ASN A 345 -0.93 20.25 9.65
C ASN A 345 -1.31 19.23 10.74
N LEU A 346 -1.84 18.09 10.29
CA LEU A 346 -2.41 17.07 11.17
C LEU A 346 -1.56 15.81 11.19
N LEU A 347 -1.53 15.19 12.36
CA LEU A 347 -1.12 13.81 12.58
C LEU A 347 -2.33 12.95 12.93
N PHE A 348 -2.26 11.69 12.55
CA PHE A 348 -3.26 10.68 12.82
C PHE A 348 -2.66 9.53 13.64
N ARG A 349 -3.35 9.09 14.68
CA ARG A 349 -2.99 7.91 15.47
C ARG A 349 -4.16 6.94 15.49
N TYR A 350 -3.92 5.70 15.07
CA TYR A 350 -4.93 4.66 15.06
C TYR A 350 -5.04 4.02 16.45
N VAL A 351 -6.21 4.12 17.08
CA VAL A 351 -6.51 3.53 18.39
C VAL A 351 -7.91 2.93 18.35
N ASN A 352 -8.06 1.68 18.79
CA ASN A 352 -9.36 1.00 18.93
C ASN A 352 -10.28 1.12 17.69
N LYS A 353 -9.71 0.90 16.50
CA LYS A 353 -10.44 0.94 15.22
C LYS A 353 -10.86 2.34 14.72
N THR A 354 -10.41 3.41 15.35
CA THR A 354 -10.58 4.77 14.85
C THR A 354 -9.27 5.53 14.77
N TYR A 355 -9.23 6.60 13.99
CA TYR A 355 -8.10 7.51 13.91
C TYR A 355 -8.40 8.77 14.70
N PHE A 356 -7.57 9.05 15.69
CA PHE A 356 -7.59 10.30 16.44
C PHE A 356 -6.67 11.32 15.78
N ILE A 357 -7.06 12.59 15.84
CA ILE A 357 -6.40 13.69 15.14
C ILE A 357 -5.59 14.52 16.14
N PHE A 358 -4.34 14.80 15.77
CA PHE A 358 -3.36 15.52 16.57
C PHE A 358 -2.71 16.63 15.75
N GLU A 359 -2.15 17.62 16.44
CA GLU A 359 -1.23 18.59 15.86
C GLU A 359 0.17 17.99 15.67
N CYS A 360 1.03 18.65 14.90
CA CYS A 360 2.40 18.17 14.66
C CYS A 360 3.27 18.04 15.92
N ASN A 361 2.94 18.74 17.01
CA ASN A 361 3.62 18.64 18.31
C ASN A 361 3.10 17.44 19.15
N GLY A 362 2.14 16.67 18.64
CA GLY A 362 1.52 15.55 19.35
C GLY A 362 0.36 15.92 20.27
N THR A 363 -0.04 17.19 20.32
CA THR A 363 -1.21 17.63 21.09
C THR A 363 -2.51 17.16 20.41
N PRO A 364 -3.46 16.53 21.14
CA PRO A 364 -4.73 16.10 20.55
C PRO A 364 -5.57 17.31 20.12
N LYS A 365 -6.24 17.23 18.96
CA LYS A 365 -7.23 18.23 18.52
C LYS A 365 -8.65 17.91 19.00
N ASP A 366 -8.83 16.87 19.80
CA ASP A 366 -10.13 16.37 20.25
C ASP A 366 -11.09 15.97 19.11
N TYR A 367 -10.56 15.58 17.94
CA TYR A 367 -11.34 14.99 16.84
C TYR A 367 -10.92 13.55 16.57
N TYR A 368 -11.87 12.75 16.10
CA TYR A 368 -11.64 11.38 15.64
C TYR A 368 -12.43 11.10 14.35
N THR A 369 -11.97 10.15 13.55
CA THR A 369 -12.66 9.76 12.31
C THR A 369 -13.94 8.98 12.59
N VAL A 370 -15.00 9.31 11.87
CA VAL A 370 -16.23 8.53 11.80
C VAL A 370 -16.14 7.62 10.57
N MET A 371 -16.42 6.34 10.80
CA MET A 371 -16.41 5.30 9.78
C MET A 371 -17.85 5.02 9.33
N ASN A 372 -18.08 4.92 8.03
CA ASN A 372 -19.37 4.51 7.49
C ASN A 372 -19.62 3.00 7.67
N ASN A 373 -20.80 2.54 7.27
CA ASN A 373 -21.21 1.13 7.35
C ASN A 373 -20.32 0.16 6.54
N LYS A 374 -19.49 0.66 5.62
CA LYS A 374 -18.51 -0.12 4.85
C LYS A 374 -17.12 -0.14 5.49
N GLY A 375 -16.95 0.48 6.66
CA GLY A 375 -15.67 0.59 7.35
C GLY A 375 -14.68 1.55 6.67
N LEU A 376 -15.19 2.54 5.94
CA LEU A 376 -14.40 3.61 5.32
C LEU A 376 -14.62 4.92 6.06
N ILE A 377 -13.62 5.79 6.10
CA ILE A 377 -13.73 7.14 6.66
C ILE A 377 -14.75 7.93 5.86
N ASP A 378 -15.61 8.63 6.58
CA ASP A 378 -16.57 9.59 6.04
C ASP A 378 -16.14 11.02 6.38
N TYR A 379 -16.08 11.35 7.68
CA TYR A 379 -15.68 12.66 8.20
C TYR A 379 -15.01 12.51 9.58
N ALA A 380 -14.62 13.60 10.22
CA ALA A 380 -14.16 13.61 11.63
C ALA A 380 -15.20 14.27 12.55
N LYS A 381 -15.44 13.70 13.73
CA LYS A 381 -16.35 14.24 14.75
C LYS A 381 -15.57 14.69 15.97
N TYR A 382 -16.08 15.70 16.66
CA TYR A 382 -15.55 16.15 17.94
C TYR A 382 -15.79 15.10 19.04
N SER A 383 -14.77 14.84 19.85
CA SER A 383 -14.72 13.70 20.79
C SER A 383 -15.71 13.84 21.96
N PHE A 384 -16.16 15.06 22.25
CA PHE A 384 -17.07 15.35 23.36
C PHE A 384 -18.48 15.71 22.89
N GLU A 385 -18.79 15.55 21.60
CA GLU A 385 -20.14 15.75 21.10
C GLU A 385 -20.98 14.49 21.36
N PRO A 386 -22.16 14.61 21.98
CA PRO A 386 -23.00 13.47 22.41
C PRO A 386 -23.45 12.55 21.28
#